data_AF-A0A4R0Y925-F1
#
_entry.id   AF-A0A4R0Y925-F1
#
_cell.length_a   1.000
_cell.length_b   1.000
_cell.length_c   1.000
_cell.angle_alpha   90.00
_cell.angle_beta   90.00
_cell.angle_gamma   90.00
#
_symmetry.space_group_name_H-M   'P 1'
#
loop_
_entity.id
_entity.type
_entity.pdbx_description
1 polymer ?
#
loop_
_entity_poly.entity_id
_entity_poly.type
_entity_poly.pdbx_seq_one_letter_code
_entity_poly.pdbx_strand_id
1 'polypeptide(L)'
;MRYVAEMQVAQNDFELGFPSINCCNAVIYATNRGLFGFHSYGGDTKAKWDERAALFAQFVLAAAAGPVTGSRLYSVTFVGRRGYSSPDEWREELVAYADALHFGGKLRGVDLSQILLGNGDSAYVRARRAGDKCEICCKPWSDADRLTFGVPNPALHQEMFTQRVAGHNQITLRNIPGQILTHMNQAGANRAHSRRLRGL
;
A
#
# COMPACT_ATOMS: atom_id res chain seq x y z
N MET A 1 -7.05 6.44 6.99
CA MET A 1 -6.00 5.94 6.07
C MET A 1 -5.57 4.55 6.52
N ARG A 2 -5.35 3.62 5.57
CA ARG A 2 -4.71 2.32 5.84
C ARG A 2 -3.32 2.29 5.23
N TYR A 3 -2.34 1.75 5.94
CA TYR A 3 -0.99 1.54 5.42
C TYR A 3 -0.93 0.19 4.72
N VAL A 4 -0.12 0.08 3.67
CA VAL A 4 0.10 -1.16 2.91
C VAL A 4 1.59 -1.43 2.93
N ALA A 5 2.04 -2.27 3.86
CA ALA A 5 3.46 -2.63 3.94
C ALA A 5 3.83 -3.62 2.82
N GLU A 6 5.12 -3.91 2.66
CA GLU A 6 5.64 -4.80 1.62
C GLU A 6 4.89 -6.14 1.55
N MET A 7 4.54 -6.57 0.34
CA MET A 7 3.77 -7.80 0.07
C MET A 7 2.36 -7.85 0.68
N GLN A 8 1.82 -6.71 1.14
CA GLN A 8 0.46 -6.64 1.66
C GLN A 8 -0.51 -6.04 0.64
N VAL A 9 -1.77 -6.43 0.82
CA VAL A 9 -2.93 -5.82 0.16
C VAL A 9 -3.83 -5.14 1.17
N ALA A 10 -4.51 -4.08 0.75
CA ALA A 10 -5.53 -3.42 1.56
C ALA A 10 -6.61 -2.79 0.68
N GLN A 11 -7.80 -2.63 1.26
CA GLN A 11 -8.90 -1.85 0.70
C GLN A 11 -9.18 -0.66 1.62
N ASN A 12 -9.44 0.53 1.10
CA ASN A 12 -9.91 1.67 1.89
C ASN A 12 -10.78 2.59 1.04
N ASP A 13 -11.86 3.10 1.61
CA ASP A 13 -12.83 3.91 0.88
C ASP A 13 -12.25 5.25 0.37
N PHE A 14 -11.22 5.77 1.07
CA PHE A 14 -10.74 7.14 0.87
C PHE A 14 -9.22 7.24 0.66
N GLU A 15 -8.40 6.51 1.42
CA GLU A 15 -6.96 6.76 1.44
C GLU A 15 -6.11 5.55 1.82
N LEU A 16 -5.05 5.33 1.04
CA LEU A 16 -4.02 4.32 1.25
C LEU A 16 -2.63 4.98 1.35
N GLY A 17 -1.78 4.42 2.22
CA GLY A 17 -0.38 4.83 2.38
C GLY A 17 0.57 3.67 2.12
N PHE A 18 1.61 3.90 1.34
CA PHE A 18 2.64 2.93 1.00
C PHE A 18 3.99 3.45 1.51
N PRO A 19 4.46 2.97 2.67
CA PRO A 19 5.76 3.35 3.20
C PRO A 19 6.90 2.73 2.40
N SER A 20 8.09 3.34 2.45
CA SER A 20 9.35 2.73 2.01
C SER A 20 9.38 2.23 0.54
N ILE A 21 8.72 2.93 -0.38
CA ILE A 21 8.84 2.63 -1.81
C ILE A 21 10.26 2.94 -2.28
N ASN A 22 11.04 1.91 -2.59
CA ASN A 22 12.37 2.04 -3.20
C ASN A 22 12.46 1.15 -4.42
N CYS A 23 12.72 -0.15 -4.21
CA CYS A 23 12.62 -1.20 -5.22
C CYS A 23 11.21 -1.84 -5.26
N CYS A 24 10.21 -1.13 -4.74
CA CYS A 24 8.81 -1.58 -4.65
C CYS A 24 7.96 -0.89 -5.70
N ASN A 25 6.78 -1.46 -5.98
CA ASN A 25 5.75 -0.81 -6.78
C ASN A 25 4.44 -0.74 -5.99
N ALA A 26 3.91 0.48 -5.79
CA ALA A 26 2.58 0.69 -5.24
C ALA A 26 1.54 0.63 -6.36
N VAL A 27 0.81 -0.48 -6.42
CA VAL A 27 -0.28 -0.70 -7.37
C VAL A 27 -1.58 -0.27 -6.71
N ILE A 28 -2.32 0.65 -7.33
CA ILE A 28 -3.57 1.20 -6.77
C ILE A 28 -4.68 1.08 -7.80
N TYR A 29 -5.77 0.41 -7.42
CA TYR A 29 -6.98 0.29 -8.22
C TYR A 29 -8.09 1.15 -7.63
N ALA A 30 -8.44 2.22 -8.33
CA ALA A 30 -9.55 3.11 -7.97
C ALA A 30 -10.86 2.54 -8.54
N THR A 31 -11.87 2.42 -7.70
CA THR A 31 -13.14 1.77 -8.04
C THR A 31 -14.32 2.56 -7.49
N ASN A 32 -15.54 2.15 -7.86
CA ASN A 32 -16.77 2.60 -7.21
C ASN A 32 -16.86 2.23 -5.71
N ARG A 33 -16.08 1.26 -5.24
CA ARG A 33 -16.06 0.73 -3.85
C ARG A 33 -14.88 1.26 -3.02
N GLY A 34 -14.12 2.22 -3.53
CA GLY A 34 -12.94 2.74 -2.85
C GLY A 34 -11.64 2.44 -3.59
N LEU A 35 -10.54 2.47 -2.85
CA LEU A 35 -9.20 2.16 -3.33
C LEU A 35 -8.81 0.76 -2.86
N PHE A 36 -8.29 -0.04 -3.77
CA PHE A 36 -7.56 -1.26 -3.46
C PHE A 36 -6.08 -1.02 -3.74
N GLY A 37 -5.21 -1.47 -2.84
CA GLY A 37 -3.77 -1.27 -2.95
C GLY A 37 -3.03 -2.57 -2.80
N PHE A 38 -1.95 -2.72 -3.56
CA PHE A 38 -0.95 -3.76 -3.38
C PHE A 38 0.45 -3.13 -3.34
N HIS A 39 1.20 -3.43 -2.30
CA HIS A 39 2.60 -3.05 -2.21
C HIS A 39 3.47 -4.19 -2.75
N SER A 40 3.70 -4.17 -4.07
CA SER A 40 4.47 -5.19 -4.76
C SER A 40 5.95 -5.05 -4.42
N TYR A 41 6.47 -5.96 -3.60
CA TYR A 41 7.90 -6.05 -3.26
C TYR A 41 8.56 -7.23 -3.98
N GLY A 42 9.88 -7.20 -4.12
CA GLY A 42 10.66 -8.34 -4.63
C GLY A 42 11.10 -8.22 -6.09
N GLY A 43 11.56 -7.04 -6.50
CA GLY A 43 12.29 -6.82 -7.75
C GLY A 43 11.50 -7.02 -9.05
N ASP A 44 12.23 -6.95 -10.15
CA ASP A 44 11.83 -6.94 -11.56
C ASP A 44 11.52 -8.32 -12.13
N THR A 45 11.34 -9.36 -11.29
CA THR A 45 11.18 -10.72 -11.80
C THR A 45 9.88 -10.82 -12.59
N LYS A 46 9.95 -10.57 -13.90
CA LYS A 46 8.83 -10.54 -14.84
C LYS A 46 8.01 -11.82 -14.80
N ALA A 47 8.66 -12.94 -14.52
CA ALA A 47 8.03 -14.24 -14.29
C ALA A 47 7.06 -14.30 -13.09
N LYS A 48 7.04 -13.28 -12.21
CA LYS A 48 6.17 -13.17 -11.04
C LYS A 48 5.06 -12.15 -11.19
N TRP A 49 5.03 -11.36 -12.27
CA TRP A 49 4.01 -10.33 -12.46
C TRP A 49 2.61 -10.94 -12.56
N ASP A 50 2.43 -11.94 -13.43
CA ASP A 50 1.13 -12.59 -13.61
C ASP A 50 0.60 -13.24 -12.32
N GLU A 51 1.50 -13.88 -11.56
CA GLU A 51 1.18 -14.48 -10.27
C GLU A 51 0.70 -13.42 -9.26
N ARG A 52 1.46 -12.33 -9.10
CA ARG A 52 1.12 -11.22 -8.19
C ARG A 52 -0.13 -10.47 -8.63
N ALA A 53 -0.33 -10.32 -9.94
CA ALA A 53 -1.50 -9.69 -10.53
C ALA A 53 -2.76 -10.51 -10.29
N ALA A 54 -2.71 -11.82 -10.54
CA ALA A 54 -3.81 -12.73 -10.25
C ALA A 54 -4.19 -12.72 -8.76
N LEU A 55 -3.19 -12.73 -7.87
CA LEU A 55 -3.40 -12.64 -6.43
C LEU A 55 -4.09 -11.33 -6.02
N PHE A 56 -3.64 -10.19 -6.56
CA PHE A 56 -4.28 -8.91 -6.29
C PHE A 56 -5.72 -8.87 -6.82
N ALA A 57 -5.97 -9.39 -8.01
CA ALA A 57 -7.33 -9.48 -8.57
C ALA A 57 -8.25 -10.35 -7.71
N GLN A 58 -7.77 -11.49 -7.21
CA GLN A 58 -8.51 -12.32 -6.27
C GLN A 58 -8.85 -11.58 -4.98
N PHE A 59 -7.90 -10.83 -4.43
CA PHE A 59 -8.16 -9.97 -3.27
C PHE A 59 -9.25 -8.93 -3.56
N VAL A 60 -9.18 -8.24 -4.69
CA VAL A 60 -10.19 -7.24 -5.09
C VAL A 60 -11.59 -7.85 -5.20
N LEU A 61 -11.70 -9.04 -5.80
CA LEU A 61 -12.96 -9.76 -5.94
C LEU A 61 -13.50 -10.25 -4.58
N ALA A 62 -12.63 -10.78 -3.71
CA ALA A 62 -13.02 -11.32 -2.41
C ALA A 62 -13.40 -10.23 -1.39
N ALA A 63 -12.69 -9.10 -1.41
CA ALA A 63 -12.95 -7.98 -0.49
C ALA A 63 -14.20 -7.18 -0.89
N ALA A 64 -14.68 -7.31 -2.12
CA ALA A 64 -15.89 -6.65 -2.56
C ALA A 64 -17.13 -7.48 -2.22
N ALA A 65 -17.99 -6.95 -1.35
CA ALA A 65 -19.33 -7.51 -1.10
C ALA A 65 -20.31 -7.24 -2.27
N GLY A 66 -19.87 -7.41 -3.53
CA GLY A 66 -20.64 -7.14 -4.73
C GLY A 66 -19.79 -6.69 -5.93
N PRO A 67 -20.43 -6.27 -7.05
CA PRO A 67 -19.72 -5.87 -8.27
C PRO A 67 -18.77 -4.69 -8.05
N VAL A 68 -17.52 -4.87 -8.47
CA VAL A 68 -16.50 -3.81 -8.50
C VAL A 68 -16.37 -3.29 -9.91
N THR A 69 -16.49 -1.97 -10.07
CA THR A 69 -16.18 -1.31 -11.34
C THR A 69 -14.98 -0.40 -11.12
N GLY A 70 -13.88 -0.72 -11.79
CA GLY A 70 -12.69 0.10 -11.83
C GLY A 70 -12.90 1.36 -12.64
N SER A 71 -12.35 2.46 -12.16
CA SER A 71 -12.25 3.70 -12.92
C SER A 71 -10.83 3.89 -13.46
N ARG A 72 -9.80 3.56 -12.65
CA ARG A 72 -8.38 3.77 -12.98
C ARG A 72 -7.46 2.80 -12.23
N LEU A 73 -6.35 2.44 -12.87
CA LEU A 73 -5.28 1.66 -12.27
C LEU A 73 -3.97 2.44 -12.32
N TYR A 74 -3.24 2.46 -11.20
CA TYR A 74 -2.02 3.22 -11.03
C TYR A 74 -0.85 2.32 -10.65
N SER A 75 0.34 2.68 -11.14
CA SER A 75 1.64 2.16 -10.74
C SER A 75 2.49 3.34 -10.24
N VAL A 76 3.04 3.25 -9.03
CA VAL A 76 3.90 4.28 -8.45
C VAL A 76 5.19 3.62 -7.95
N THR A 77 6.31 3.93 -8.60
CA THR A 77 7.59 3.24 -8.40
C THR A 77 8.78 4.14 -8.77
N PHE A 78 9.98 3.80 -8.31
CA PHE A 78 11.20 4.32 -8.89
C PHE A 78 11.62 3.43 -10.06
N VAL A 79 11.41 3.89 -11.31
CA VAL A 79 11.65 3.06 -12.50
C VAL A 79 13.10 2.55 -12.56
N GLY A 80 14.08 3.40 -12.22
CA GLY A 80 15.50 3.01 -12.20
C GLY A 80 15.97 2.16 -11.01
N ARG A 81 15.12 1.90 -10.00
CA ARG A 81 15.51 1.14 -8.78
C ARG A 81 14.75 -0.16 -8.59
N ARG A 82 13.64 -0.32 -9.31
CA ARG A 82 12.79 -1.51 -9.26
C ARG A 82 13.43 -2.76 -9.87
N GLY A 83 14.53 -2.58 -10.60
CA GLY A 83 15.31 -3.63 -11.26
C GLY A 83 14.97 -3.81 -12.74
N TYR A 84 14.05 -3.02 -13.28
CA TYR A 84 13.63 -3.18 -14.68
C TYR A 84 14.81 -3.12 -15.65
N SER A 85 14.80 -4.02 -16.62
CA SER A 85 15.78 -4.05 -17.70
C SER A 85 15.53 -2.95 -18.74
N SER A 86 14.31 -2.40 -18.78
CA SER A 86 13.97 -1.24 -19.60
C SER A 86 12.98 -0.28 -18.91
N PRO A 87 12.98 1.01 -19.27
CA PRO A 87 11.99 1.97 -18.76
C PRO A 87 10.54 1.71 -19.19
N ASP A 88 10.27 0.69 -20.02
CA ASP A 88 8.92 0.32 -20.45
C ASP A 88 8.32 -0.82 -19.62
N GLU A 89 9.16 -1.62 -18.96
CA GLU A 89 8.74 -2.79 -18.19
C GLU A 89 7.78 -2.47 -17.03
N TRP A 90 7.88 -1.28 -16.43
CA TRP A 90 6.93 -0.89 -15.39
C TRP A 90 5.49 -0.70 -15.94
N ARG A 91 5.36 -0.35 -17.23
CA ARG A 91 4.07 -0.29 -17.92
C ARG A 91 3.55 -1.69 -18.20
N GLU A 92 4.44 -2.60 -18.61
CA GLU A 92 4.10 -4.01 -18.81
C GLU A 92 3.64 -4.68 -17.50
N GLU A 93 4.34 -4.43 -16.38
CA GLU A 93 3.89 -4.89 -15.06
C GLU A 93 2.48 -4.37 -14.75
N LEU A 94 2.21 -3.09 -15.02
CA LEU A 94 0.88 -2.50 -14.82
C LEU A 94 -0.20 -3.12 -15.73
N VAL A 95 0.15 -3.51 -16.96
CA VAL A 95 -0.76 -4.22 -17.88
C VAL A 95 -1.11 -5.59 -17.32
N ALA A 96 -0.16 -6.34 -16.75
CA ALA A 96 -0.46 -7.63 -16.12
C ALA A 96 -1.53 -7.51 -15.02
N TYR A 97 -1.46 -6.46 -14.20
CA TYR A 97 -2.50 -6.14 -13.22
C TYR A 97 -3.85 -5.79 -13.86
N ALA A 98 -3.83 -5.01 -14.95
CA ALA A 98 -5.05 -4.64 -15.67
C ALA A 98 -5.74 -5.89 -16.27
N ASP A 99 -4.97 -6.78 -16.88
CA ASP A 99 -5.47 -8.02 -17.49
C ASP A 99 -6.07 -8.95 -16.44
N ALA A 100 -5.38 -9.15 -15.30
CA ALA A 100 -5.88 -9.96 -14.19
C ALA A 100 -7.18 -9.40 -13.57
N LEU A 101 -7.35 -8.07 -13.59
CA LEU A 101 -8.56 -7.39 -13.12
C LEU A 101 -9.68 -7.31 -14.18
N HIS A 102 -9.43 -7.79 -15.40
CA HIS A 102 -10.27 -7.54 -16.58
C HIS A 102 -10.61 -6.06 -16.77
N PHE A 103 -9.63 -5.19 -16.51
CA PHE A 103 -9.80 -3.75 -16.49
C PHE A 103 -9.33 -3.10 -17.80
N GLY A 104 -10.28 -2.72 -18.66
CA GLY A 104 -10.03 -2.00 -19.91
C GLY A 104 -9.97 -0.47 -19.80
N GLY A 105 -9.88 0.08 -18.57
CA GLY A 105 -9.92 1.53 -18.36
C GLY A 105 -8.55 2.20 -18.42
N LYS A 106 -8.43 3.39 -17.80
CA LYS A 106 -7.20 4.20 -17.89
C LYS A 106 -6.11 3.68 -16.96
N LEU A 107 -4.94 3.39 -17.52
CA LEU A 107 -3.71 3.09 -16.81
C LEU A 107 -2.89 4.37 -16.58
N ARG A 108 -2.29 4.52 -15.40
CA ARG A 108 -1.45 5.67 -15.03
C ARG A 108 -0.19 5.24 -14.30
N GLY A 109 0.92 5.87 -14.65
CA GLY A 109 2.17 5.68 -13.95
C GLY A 109 2.72 6.93 -13.34
N VAL A 110 3.47 6.75 -12.27
CA VAL A 110 4.20 7.80 -11.59
C VAL A 110 5.61 7.28 -11.31
N ASP A 111 6.58 7.83 -12.04
CA ASP A 111 8.00 7.58 -11.79
C ASP A 111 8.50 8.55 -10.71
N LEU A 112 8.76 8.00 -9.52
CA LEU A 112 9.22 8.75 -8.37
C LEU A 112 10.62 9.35 -8.58
N SER A 113 11.43 8.81 -9.49
CA SER A 113 12.76 9.35 -9.78
C SER A 113 12.68 10.76 -10.40
N GLN A 114 11.61 11.03 -11.15
CA GLN A 114 11.35 12.33 -11.77
C GLN A 114 10.76 13.36 -10.80
N ILE A 115 10.16 12.91 -9.69
CA ILE A 115 9.49 13.78 -8.72
C ILE A 115 10.41 14.12 -7.56
N LEU A 116 11.15 13.14 -7.05
CA LEU A 116 11.96 13.30 -5.84
C LEU A 116 13.44 13.63 -6.13
N LEU A 117 13.85 13.76 -7.40
CA LEU A 117 15.14 14.31 -7.88
C LEU A 117 16.37 14.07 -6.98
N GLY A 118 16.53 12.84 -6.45
CA GLY A 118 17.68 12.47 -5.60
C GLY A 118 17.54 12.71 -4.10
N ASN A 119 16.43 13.29 -3.64
CA ASN A 119 16.10 13.44 -2.23
C ASN A 119 15.50 12.13 -1.68
N GLY A 120 16.38 11.20 -1.29
CA GLY A 120 16.03 10.04 -0.47
C GLY A 120 16.24 8.66 -1.12
N ASP A 121 16.57 7.69 -0.27
CA ASP A 121 16.71 6.28 -0.65
C ASP A 121 15.36 5.60 -0.91
N SER A 122 14.28 6.14 -0.37
CA SER A 122 12.93 5.63 -0.52
C SER A 122 11.89 6.74 -0.40
N ALA A 123 10.63 6.42 -0.74
CA ALA A 123 9.52 7.36 -0.69
C ALA A 123 8.34 6.79 0.12
N TYR A 124 7.61 7.70 0.75
CA TYR A 124 6.24 7.44 1.17
C TYR A 124 5.30 7.89 0.07
N VAL A 125 4.40 7.00 -0.33
CA VAL A 125 3.36 7.30 -1.31
C VAL A 125 2.01 7.26 -0.63
N ARG A 126 1.19 8.30 -0.85
CA ARG A 126 -0.19 8.38 -0.38
C ARG A 126 -1.10 8.50 -1.57
N ALA A 127 -2.07 7.61 -1.66
CA ALA A 127 -3.13 7.66 -2.65
C ALA A 127 -4.43 8.07 -1.97
N ARG A 128 -4.96 9.24 -2.35
CA ARG A 128 -6.23 9.77 -1.85
C ARG A 128 -7.27 9.74 -2.96
N ARG A 129 -8.44 9.18 -2.69
CA ARG A 129 -9.55 9.14 -3.66
C ARG A 129 -10.06 10.56 -3.93
N ALA A 130 -10.28 10.86 -5.20
CA ALA A 130 -10.83 12.14 -5.67
C ALA A 130 -11.79 11.86 -6.84
N GLY A 131 -13.02 11.44 -6.52
CA GLY A 131 -14.01 11.03 -7.52
C GLY A 131 -13.66 9.69 -8.19
N ASP A 132 -13.55 9.69 -9.52
CA ASP A 132 -13.17 8.54 -10.36
C ASP A 132 -11.65 8.31 -10.41
N LYS A 133 -10.86 9.15 -9.74
CA LYS A 133 -9.40 9.10 -9.75
C LYS A 133 -8.86 9.05 -8.33
N CYS A 134 -7.55 8.89 -8.24
CA CYS A 134 -6.82 9.18 -7.01
C CYS A 134 -5.80 10.30 -7.27
N GLU A 135 -5.56 11.07 -6.22
CA GLU A 135 -4.43 11.98 -6.12
C GLU A 135 -3.29 11.22 -5.47
N ILE A 136 -2.12 11.27 -6.11
CA ILE A 136 -0.89 10.68 -5.60
C ILE A 136 -0.06 11.80 -4.98
N CYS A 137 0.18 11.71 -3.69
CA CYS A 137 1.15 12.55 -2.99
C CYS A 137 2.35 11.67 -2.61
N CYS A 138 3.56 12.19 -2.73
CA CYS A 138 4.75 11.51 -2.25
C CYS A 138 5.68 12.46 -1.52
N LYS A 139 6.46 11.90 -0.59
CA LYS A 139 7.57 12.59 0.09
C LYS A 139 8.73 11.62 0.27
N PRO A 140 9.98 12.11 0.44
CA PRO A 140 11.08 11.26 0.88
C PRO A 140 10.70 10.51 2.16
N TRP A 141 11.13 9.25 2.27
CA TRP A 141 10.93 8.43 3.46
C TRP A 141 12.24 8.30 4.23
N SER A 142 12.22 8.72 5.49
CA SER A 142 13.37 8.74 6.38
C SER A 142 13.24 7.73 7.53
N ASP A 143 14.34 7.44 8.22
CA ASP A 143 14.30 6.60 9.43
C ASP A 143 13.48 7.22 10.57
N ALA A 144 13.39 8.55 10.65
CA ALA A 144 12.48 9.23 11.57
C ALA A 144 11.02 8.90 11.25
N ASP A 145 10.65 8.85 9.97
CA ASP A 145 9.32 8.41 9.56
C ASP A 145 9.05 6.97 10.00
N ARG A 146 10.01 6.04 9.85
CA ARG A 146 9.85 4.64 10.30
C ARG A 146 9.46 4.53 11.79
N LEU A 147 10.00 5.39 12.64
CA LEU A 147 9.71 5.41 14.08
C LEU A 147 8.33 6.02 14.41
N THR A 148 7.80 6.90 13.54
CA THR A 148 6.56 7.64 13.78
C THR A 148 5.34 6.94 13.19
N PHE A 149 5.49 6.19 12.10
CA PHE A 149 4.42 5.43 11.44
C PHE A 149 4.16 4.05 12.10
N GLY A 150 4.49 3.93 13.39
CA GLY A 150 4.40 2.72 14.19
C GLY A 150 3.10 1.94 14.01
N VAL A 151 3.28 0.65 13.73
CA VAL A 151 2.33 -0.47 13.65
C VAL A 151 1.12 -0.24 12.72
N PRO A 152 1.03 -0.96 11.58
CA PRO A 152 -0.14 -0.91 10.72
C PRO A 152 -1.43 -1.24 11.48
N ASN A 153 -2.50 -0.49 11.24
CA ASN A 153 -3.80 -0.74 11.85
C ASN A 153 -4.31 -2.14 11.41
N PRO A 154 -4.39 -3.13 12.31
CA PRO A 154 -4.57 -4.54 11.96
C PRO A 154 -5.95 -4.89 11.39
N ALA A 155 -6.88 -3.94 11.36
CA ALA A 155 -8.29 -4.23 11.09
C ALA A 155 -8.62 -4.74 9.68
N LEU A 156 -7.66 -4.91 8.75
CA LEU A 156 -7.83 -5.56 7.44
C LEU A 156 -6.47 -5.67 6.69
N HIS A 157 -5.45 -6.25 7.33
CA HIS A 157 -4.16 -6.53 6.69
C HIS A 157 -4.10 -7.99 6.25
N GLN A 158 -3.84 -8.22 4.96
CA GLN A 158 -3.58 -9.55 4.43
C GLN A 158 -2.20 -9.58 3.77
N GLU A 159 -1.39 -10.55 4.18
CA GLU A 159 -0.19 -10.92 3.45
C GLU A 159 -0.58 -11.88 2.33
N MET A 160 -0.02 -11.63 1.16
CA MET A 160 -0.11 -12.56 0.05
C MET A 160 1.15 -13.42 0.01
N PHE A 161 0.97 -14.73 0.12
CA PHE A 161 2.03 -15.69 -0.14
C PHE A 161 1.54 -16.86 -0.97
N THR A 162 2.46 -17.36 -1.78
CA THR A 162 2.26 -18.53 -2.63
C THR A 162 3.01 -19.70 -2.00
N GLN A 163 2.29 -20.77 -1.69
CA GLN A 163 2.85 -22.02 -1.21
C GLN A 163 2.61 -23.12 -2.24
N ARG A 164 3.60 -23.96 -2.51
CA ARG A 164 3.41 -25.12 -3.38
C ARG A 164 2.87 -26.29 -2.55
N VAL A 165 1.67 -26.76 -2.85
CA VAL A 165 1.01 -27.89 -2.16
C VAL A 165 0.62 -28.94 -3.19
N ALA A 166 1.13 -30.16 -3.04
CA ALA A 166 0.89 -31.28 -3.96
C ALA A 166 1.17 -30.97 -5.45
N GLY A 167 2.19 -30.17 -5.74
CA GLY A 167 2.55 -29.76 -7.11
C GLY A 167 1.76 -28.56 -7.66
N HIS A 168 0.72 -28.11 -6.96
CA HIS A 168 -0.05 -26.92 -7.31
C HIS A 168 0.40 -25.70 -6.51
N ASN A 169 0.32 -24.51 -7.11
CA ASN A 169 0.51 -23.25 -6.36
C ASN A 169 -0.80 -22.97 -5.60
N GLN A 170 -0.76 -23.14 -4.29
CA GLN A 170 -1.83 -22.73 -3.38
C GLN A 170 -1.58 -21.31 -2.90
N ILE A 171 -2.63 -20.50 -3.03
CA ILE A 171 -2.65 -19.12 -2.61
C ILE A 171 -3.26 -19.06 -1.21
N THR A 172 -2.55 -18.44 -0.27
CA THR A 172 -3.08 -18.25 1.08
C THR A 172 -3.00 -16.77 1.41
N LEU A 173 -4.18 -16.18 1.62
CA LEU A 173 -4.31 -14.86 2.25
C LEU A 173 -4.33 -15.11 3.76
N ARG A 174 -3.28 -14.67 4.46
CA ARG A 174 -3.29 -14.71 5.93
C ARG A 174 -3.74 -13.37 6.43
N ASN A 175 -4.82 -13.37 7.20
CA ASN A 175 -5.07 -12.27 8.12
C ASN A 175 -3.88 -12.24 9.08
N ILE A 176 -3.19 -11.11 9.16
CA ILE A 176 -2.17 -10.90 10.19
C ILE A 176 -2.94 -10.63 11.48
N PRO A 177 -2.95 -11.54 12.48
CA PRO A 177 -3.58 -11.24 13.75
C PRO A 177 -2.85 -10.04 14.34
N GLY A 178 -3.57 -8.97 14.64
CA GLY A 178 -3.00 -7.85 15.36
C GLY A 178 -2.37 -8.36 16.66
N GLN A 179 -1.11 -8.03 16.91
CA GLN A 179 -0.68 -7.99 18.30
C GLN A 179 -1.61 -7.01 18.99
N ILE A 180 -2.52 -7.54 19.82
CA ILE A 180 -3.20 -6.75 20.83
C ILE A 180 -2.07 -6.23 21.71
N LEU A 181 -1.65 -4.99 21.51
CA LEU A 181 -1.01 -4.26 22.59
C LEU A 181 -2.07 -4.13 23.66
N THR A 182 -1.95 -4.99 24.67
CA THR A 182 -2.56 -4.80 25.97
C THR A 182 -2.44 -3.32 26.32
N HIS A 183 -3.57 -2.67 26.61
CA HIS A 183 -3.62 -1.32 27.12
C HIS A 183 -2.54 -1.16 28.21
N MET A 184 -1.45 -0.46 27.90
CA MET A 184 -0.66 0.16 28.95
C MET A 184 -1.43 1.42 29.36
N ASN A 185 -2.16 1.29 30.46
CA ASN A 185 -2.54 2.44 31.27
C ASN A 185 -1.29 3.29 31.51
N GLN A 186 -1.21 4.47 30.90
CA GLN A 186 -0.59 5.59 31.59
C GLN A 186 -1.63 6.21 32.51
N ALA A 187 -1.81 5.59 33.67
CA ALA A 187 -2.11 6.34 34.87
C ALA A 187 -0.94 7.31 35.08
N GLY A 188 -1.20 8.61 35.01
CA GLY A 188 -0.12 9.60 35.15
C GLY A 188 -0.47 11.07 34.89
N ALA A 189 -1.71 11.41 34.52
CA ALA A 189 -2.18 12.79 34.67
C ALA A 189 -2.86 12.90 36.04
N ASN A 190 -2.19 13.51 37.01
CA ASN A 190 -2.74 14.50 37.97
C ASN A 190 -1.76 14.78 39.12
N ARG A 191 -1.25 16.02 39.21
CA ARG A 191 -1.59 17.01 40.26
C ARG A 191 -0.66 18.22 40.19
N ALA A 192 -1.19 19.33 39.69
CA ALA A 192 -0.77 20.64 40.14
C ALA A 192 -1.18 20.80 41.61
N HIS A 193 -0.21 21.13 42.47
CA HIS A 193 -0.46 21.49 43.86
C HIS A 193 -1.06 22.90 43.92
N SER A 194 -2.17 23.00 44.66
CA SER A 194 -2.76 24.25 45.10
C SER A 194 -1.85 24.97 46.10
N ARG A 195 -1.69 26.29 45.94
CA ARG A 195 -1.43 27.22 47.05
C ARG A 195 -2.24 28.50 46.84
N ARG A 196 -3.23 28.71 47.71
CA ARG A 196 -3.89 29.99 47.98
C ARG A 196 -3.13 30.71 49.09
N LEU A 197 -2.90 32.02 48.94
CA LEU A 197 -2.95 33.05 49.99
C LEU A 197 -3.41 34.35 49.30
N ARG A 198 -4.68 34.74 49.47
CA ARG A 198 -5.20 35.83 50.32
C ARG A 198 -4.72 37.24 49.93
N GLY A 199 -5.69 38.14 49.72
CA GLY A 199 -5.45 39.57 49.64
C GLY A 199 -5.08 40.17 51.00
N LEU A 200 -4.23 41.19 50.97
CA LEU A 200 -4.58 42.61 51.07
C LEU A 200 -3.71 43.38 50.07
#